data_AF-A0A944Z917-F1
#
_entry.id   AF-A0A944Z917-F1
#
_cell.length_a   1.000
_cell.length_b   1.000
_cell.length_c   1.000
_cell.angle_alpha   90.00
_cell.angle_beta   90.00
_cell.angle_gamma   90.00
#
_symmetry.space_group_name_H-M   'P 1'
#
loop_
_entity.id
_entity.type
_entity.pdbx_description
1 polymer ?
#
loop_
_entity_poly.entity_id
_entity_poly.type
_entity_poly.pdbx_seq_one_letter_code
_entity_poly.pdbx_strand_id
1 'polypeptide(L)'
;MLKIDDGFENCDEICKMIENVVEELGINQKLEKITIKHTPADSPIDMNYPSSDNITLVLEIVDSLDNLEGRVRHELMHVADQLNEKFKHRGSLVPPEGTGAFRRYKYLWNVYIDSRLIKSGKPSYDTQEARESEIEECYPELSAGLRKKCFTFLWGLGLLDFEQISAMSYDLFSTFEELRFLAESLGEKQMTFETMEELKNYEK
;
A
#
# COMPACT_ATOMS: atom_id res chain seq x y z
N MET A 1 21.08 8.53 12.56
CA MET A 1 19.77 8.43 11.87
C MET A 1 19.35 6.97 11.76
N LEU A 2 20.13 6.12 11.09
CA LEU A 2 19.81 4.70 10.87
C LEU A 2 20.39 3.79 11.97
N LYS A 3 19.65 2.77 12.39
CA LYS A 3 20.11 1.65 13.22
C LYS A 3 19.45 0.37 12.70
N ILE A 4 20.21 -0.71 12.49
CA ILE A 4 19.67 -2.04 12.18
C ILE A 4 19.80 -2.92 13.43
N ASP A 5 18.76 -3.73 13.71
CA ASP A 5 18.82 -4.72 14.79
C ASP A 5 19.69 -5.92 14.38
N ASP A 6 20.15 -6.69 15.36
CA ASP A 6 21.03 -7.84 15.11
C ASP A 6 20.32 -8.94 14.30
N GLY A 7 21.10 -9.79 13.62
CA GLY A 7 20.63 -10.99 12.94
C GLY A 7 20.39 -10.84 11.44
N PHE A 8 20.61 -9.65 10.87
CA PHE A 8 20.61 -9.46 9.41
C PHE A 8 21.96 -9.89 8.82
N GLU A 9 21.94 -10.77 7.84
CA GLU A 9 23.10 -11.21 7.06
C GLU A 9 23.54 -10.13 6.07
N ASN A 10 22.60 -9.36 5.50
CA ASN A 10 22.88 -8.38 4.44
C ASN A 10 22.82 -6.91 4.94
N CYS A 11 23.34 -6.67 6.16
CA CYS A 11 23.22 -5.37 6.84
C CYS A 11 23.66 -4.17 5.99
N ASP A 12 24.83 -4.25 5.36
CA ASP A 12 25.44 -3.12 4.66
C ASP A 12 24.64 -2.72 3.41
N GLU A 13 24.23 -3.70 2.60
CA GLU A 13 23.41 -3.51 1.41
C GLU A 13 22.02 -2.94 1.76
N ILE A 14 21.38 -3.48 2.80
CA ILE A 14 20.08 -3.02 3.29
C ILE A 14 20.17 -1.59 3.79
N CYS A 15 21.14 -1.29 4.66
CA CYS A 15 21.33 0.04 5.21
C CYS A 15 21.60 1.07 4.11
N LYS A 16 22.51 0.75 3.18
CA LYS A 16 22.83 1.62 2.05
C LYS A 16 21.63 1.87 1.14
N MET A 17 20.82 0.84 0.86
CA MET A 17 19.61 1.00 0.05
C MET A 17 18.61 1.94 0.74
N ILE A 18 18.37 1.74 2.04
CA ILE A 18 17.44 2.56 2.82
C ILE A 18 17.92 4.00 2.89
N GLU A 19 19.20 4.25 3.17
CA GLU A 19 19.77 5.60 3.21
C GLU A 19 19.58 6.34 1.87
N ASN A 20 19.89 5.68 0.76
CA ASN A 20 19.73 6.27 -0.58
C ASN A 20 18.27 6.63 -0.88
N VAL A 21 17.32 5.74 -0.57
CA VAL A 21 15.90 5.98 -0.85
C VAL A 21 15.31 7.02 0.10
N VAL A 22 15.70 7.02 1.38
CA VAL A 22 15.32 8.03 2.37
C VAL A 22 15.76 9.44 1.94
N GLU A 23 16.98 9.57 1.39
CA GLU A 23 17.47 10.83 0.82
C GLU A 23 16.72 11.20 -0.46
N GLU A 24 16.53 10.26 -1.39
CA GLU A 24 15.80 10.47 -2.65
C GLU A 24 14.37 10.98 -2.42
N LEU A 25 13.67 10.41 -1.42
CA LEU A 25 12.31 10.82 -1.04
C LEU A 25 12.28 12.10 -0.20
N GLY A 26 13.44 12.60 0.27
CA GLY A 26 13.54 13.79 1.12
C GLY A 26 12.95 13.63 2.52
N ILE A 27 12.68 12.39 2.96
CA ILE A 27 12.08 12.11 4.27
C ILE A 27 13.12 12.15 5.40
N ASN A 28 14.41 12.12 5.09
CA ASN A 28 15.50 12.40 6.03
C ASN A 28 15.42 13.77 6.70
N GLN A 29 14.73 14.73 6.10
CA GLN A 29 14.52 16.07 6.68
C GLN A 29 13.47 16.07 7.79
N LYS A 30 12.67 15.00 7.89
CA LYS A 30 11.55 14.86 8.83
C LYS A 30 11.81 13.77 9.88
N LEU A 31 12.46 12.68 9.49
CA LEU A 31 12.79 11.58 10.39
C LEU A 31 14.13 11.81 11.07
N GLU A 32 14.14 11.75 12.40
CA GLU A 32 15.35 11.80 13.22
C GLU A 32 15.99 10.41 13.39
N LYS A 33 15.15 9.37 13.44
CA LYS A 33 15.60 8.00 13.72
C LYS A 33 14.83 6.96 12.92
N ILE A 34 15.57 6.06 12.28
CA ILE A 34 15.05 4.88 11.59
C ILE A 34 15.67 3.64 12.25
N THR A 35 14.84 2.73 12.75
CA THR A 35 15.26 1.43 13.31
C THR A 35 14.80 0.32 12.40
N ILE A 36 15.71 -0.45 11.82
CA ILE A 36 15.42 -1.53 10.89
C ILE A 36 15.27 -2.83 11.67
N LYS A 37 14.18 -3.55 11.42
CA LYS A 37 13.85 -4.80 12.09
C LYS A 37 13.43 -5.86 11.09
N HIS A 38 13.65 -7.12 11.45
CA HIS A 38 13.03 -8.23 10.74
C HIS A 38 11.52 -8.12 10.84
N THR A 39 10.85 -8.40 9.73
CA THR A 39 9.41 -8.65 9.73
C THR A 39 9.06 -9.76 10.72
N PRO A 40 8.07 -9.56 11.60
CA PRO A 40 7.61 -10.62 12.50
C PRO A 40 7.17 -11.87 11.71
N ALA A 41 7.57 -13.05 12.16
CA ALA A 41 7.21 -14.31 11.49
C ALA A 41 5.70 -14.54 11.37
N ASP A 42 4.93 -13.94 12.28
CA ASP A 42 3.48 -14.12 12.39
C ASP A 42 2.68 -12.98 11.70
N SER A 43 3.36 -12.01 11.09
CA SER A 43 2.72 -10.87 10.42
C SER A 43 3.45 -10.57 9.11
N PRO A 44 2.83 -10.80 7.93
CA PRO A 44 3.42 -10.29 6.69
C PRO A 44 3.62 -8.77 6.78
N ILE A 45 4.65 -8.25 6.12
CA ILE A 45 4.84 -6.80 5.95
C ILE A 45 3.57 -6.28 5.29
N ASP A 46 2.80 -5.48 6.01
CA ASP A 46 1.50 -5.04 5.51
C ASP A 46 1.43 -3.53 5.30
N MET A 47 2.37 -2.75 5.85
CA MET A 47 2.64 -1.31 5.65
C MET A 47 3.56 -0.83 6.79
N ASN A 48 4.54 0.02 6.49
CA ASN A 48 5.33 0.69 7.52
C ASN A 48 4.75 2.06 7.89
N TYR A 49 4.71 2.37 9.20
CA TYR A 49 4.15 3.61 9.76
C TYR A 49 5.22 4.36 10.57
N PRO A 50 5.36 5.69 10.43
CA PRO A 50 6.13 6.47 11.40
C PRO A 50 5.43 6.47 12.76
N SER A 51 6.17 6.82 13.81
CA SER A 51 5.62 7.07 15.15
C SER A 51 4.62 8.23 15.14
N SER A 52 3.80 8.32 16.19
CA SER A 52 2.75 9.35 16.30
C SER A 52 3.26 10.79 16.30
N ASP A 53 4.53 11.01 16.64
CA ASP A 53 5.23 12.29 16.57
C ASP A 53 5.88 12.55 15.19
N ASN A 54 5.77 11.61 14.25
CA ASN A 54 6.29 11.65 12.88
C ASN A 54 7.81 11.84 12.75
N ILE A 55 8.57 11.61 13.83
CA ILE A 55 10.04 11.78 13.82
C ILE A 55 10.81 10.46 13.90
N THR A 56 10.17 9.35 14.26
CA THR A 56 10.81 8.03 14.29
C THR A 56 10.11 7.03 13.38
N LEU A 57 10.87 6.07 12.86
CA LEU A 57 10.36 4.98 12.04
C LEU A 57 10.95 3.66 12.56
N VAL A 58 10.10 2.67 12.77
CA VAL A 58 10.52 1.27 12.81
C VAL A 58 10.23 0.70 11.43
N LEU A 59 11.28 0.45 10.65
CA LEU A 59 11.18 -0.08 9.30
C LEU A 59 11.34 -1.60 9.36
N GLU A 60 10.22 -2.31 9.20
CA GLU A 60 10.20 -3.75 9.12
C GLU A 60 10.45 -4.20 7.68
N ILE A 61 11.50 -4.98 7.47
CA ILE A 61 11.89 -5.50 6.16
C ILE A 61 12.49 -6.91 6.31
N VAL A 62 12.31 -7.73 5.29
CA VAL A 62 12.95 -9.06 5.20
C VAL A 62 14.42 -8.93 4.82
N ASP A 63 15.24 -9.84 5.37
CA ASP A 63 16.65 -9.97 5.05
C ASP A 63 16.87 -10.79 3.77
N SER A 64 16.42 -10.20 2.66
CA SER A 64 16.64 -10.76 1.32
C SER A 64 17.16 -9.66 0.41
N LEU A 65 18.06 -10.01 -0.50
CA LEU A 65 18.53 -9.11 -1.55
C LEU A 65 17.68 -9.16 -2.81
N ASP A 66 16.90 -10.23 -3.00
CA ASP A 66 15.99 -10.35 -4.14
C ASP A 66 14.99 -9.19 -4.10
N ASN A 67 14.83 -8.44 -5.19
CA ASN A 67 14.04 -7.20 -5.26
C ASN A 67 14.15 -6.24 -4.03
N LEU A 68 15.33 -6.12 -3.41
CA LEU A 68 15.51 -5.26 -2.23
C LEU A 68 15.12 -3.80 -2.50
N GLU A 69 15.54 -3.25 -3.65
CA GLU A 69 15.23 -1.87 -4.01
C GLU A 69 13.72 -1.62 -4.11
N GLY A 70 12.99 -2.51 -4.80
CA GLY A 70 11.54 -2.40 -4.95
C GLY A 70 10.82 -2.44 -3.60
N ARG A 71 11.25 -3.34 -2.70
CA ARG A 71 10.71 -3.39 -1.33
C ARG A 71 10.97 -2.12 -0.54
N VAL A 72 12.23 -1.70 -0.45
CA VAL A 72 12.60 -0.50 0.32
C VAL A 72 11.85 0.72 -0.18
N ARG A 73 11.75 0.88 -1.50
CA ARG A 73 11.01 1.98 -2.12
C ARG A 73 9.53 1.94 -1.77
N HIS A 74 8.90 0.78 -1.89
CA HIS A 74 7.49 0.63 -1.57
C HIS A 74 7.18 0.99 -0.11
N GLU A 75 7.93 0.41 0.83
CA GLU A 75 7.73 0.65 2.26
C GLU A 75 8.00 2.11 2.64
N LEU A 76 9.05 2.72 2.10
CA LEU A 76 9.35 4.12 2.38
C LEU A 76 8.42 5.09 1.65
N MET A 77 7.76 4.68 0.57
CA MET A 77 6.72 5.48 -0.07
C MET A 77 5.44 5.58 0.78
N HIS A 78 5.07 4.52 1.51
CA HIS A 78 4.01 4.62 2.54
C HIS A 78 4.36 5.71 3.55
N VAL A 79 5.58 5.65 4.11
CA VAL A 79 6.06 6.64 5.08
C VAL A 79 6.11 8.05 4.46
N ALA A 80 6.61 8.18 3.24
CA ALA A 80 6.70 9.47 2.54
C ALA A 80 5.32 10.09 2.29
N ASP A 81 4.33 9.29 1.90
CA ASP A 81 2.95 9.72 1.78
C ASP A 81 2.42 10.21 3.14
N GLN A 82 2.63 9.46 4.23
CA GLN A 82 2.16 9.85 5.56
C GLN A 82 2.77 11.15 6.09
N LEU A 83 4.05 11.36 5.79
CA LEU A 83 4.76 12.59 6.15
C LEU A 83 4.41 13.77 5.23
N ASN A 84 3.72 13.54 4.11
CA ASN A 84 3.34 14.58 3.16
C ASN A 84 2.03 15.26 3.58
N GLU A 85 2.10 16.56 3.87
CA GLU A 85 0.95 17.37 4.27
C GLU A 85 -0.18 17.38 3.23
N LYS A 86 0.13 17.18 1.94
CA LYS A 86 -0.88 17.11 0.89
C LYS A 86 -1.64 15.78 0.88
N PHE A 87 -1.00 14.71 1.33
CA PHE A 87 -1.63 13.39 1.42
C PHE A 87 -2.62 13.31 2.59
N LYS A 88 -2.37 14.08 3.67
CA LYS A 88 -3.29 14.25 4.81
C LYS A 88 -3.66 12.92 5.49
N HIS A 89 -2.68 12.08 5.77
CA HIS A 89 -2.91 10.84 6.52
C HIS A 89 -3.61 11.10 7.87
N ARG A 90 -4.65 10.34 8.17
CA ARG A 90 -5.43 10.45 9.40
C ARG A 90 -5.74 9.07 9.96
N GLY A 91 -5.11 8.69 11.06
CA GLY A 91 -5.33 7.37 11.69
C GLY A 91 -6.80 7.03 11.95
N SER A 92 -7.65 8.05 12.18
CA SER A 92 -9.09 7.86 12.41
C SER A 92 -9.90 7.43 11.19
N LEU A 93 -9.36 7.52 9.97
CA LEU A 93 -10.03 7.01 8.74
C LEU A 93 -9.39 5.72 8.23
N VAL A 94 -8.39 5.17 8.92
CA VAL A 94 -7.91 3.81 8.60
C VAL A 94 -9.03 2.84 8.95
N PRO A 95 -9.45 1.96 8.01
CA PRO A 95 -10.49 1.00 8.32
C PRO A 95 -10.09 0.04 9.45
N PRO A 96 -11.03 -0.48 10.25
CA PRO A 96 -10.71 -1.38 11.35
C PRO A 96 -10.01 -2.66 10.85
N GLU A 97 -8.93 -3.05 11.51
CA GLU A 97 -8.23 -4.30 11.22
C GLU A 97 -9.19 -5.51 11.25
N GLY A 98 -8.95 -6.49 10.39
CA GLY A 98 -9.79 -7.68 10.29
C GLY A 98 -11.08 -7.51 9.51
N THR A 99 -11.36 -6.32 8.94
CA THR A 99 -12.50 -6.08 8.02
C THR A 99 -12.10 -6.21 6.55
N GLY A 100 -13.08 -6.43 5.67
CA GLY A 100 -12.83 -6.41 4.21
C GLY A 100 -12.39 -5.04 3.72
N ALA A 101 -12.89 -3.95 4.33
CA ALA A 101 -12.45 -2.59 4.03
C ALA A 101 -10.96 -2.39 4.33
N PHE A 102 -10.44 -2.96 5.43
CA PHE A 102 -9.01 -2.89 5.72
C PHE A 102 -8.15 -3.61 4.67
N ARG A 103 -8.58 -4.78 4.19
CA ARG A 103 -7.89 -5.46 3.07
C ARG A 103 -7.89 -4.62 1.79
N ARG A 104 -9.03 -4.01 1.45
CA ARG A 104 -9.18 -3.13 0.28
C ARG A 104 -8.33 -1.88 0.40
N TYR A 105 -8.28 -1.27 1.59
CA TYR A 105 -7.45 -0.11 1.87
C TYR A 105 -5.97 -0.38 1.58
N LYS A 106 -5.43 -1.50 2.07
CA LYS A 106 -4.06 -1.93 1.78
C LYS A 106 -3.81 -2.11 0.30
N TYR A 107 -4.70 -2.84 -0.36
CA TYR A 107 -4.62 -3.08 -1.79
C TYR A 107 -4.58 -1.76 -2.60
N LEU A 108 -5.49 -0.85 -2.31
CA LEU A 108 -5.60 0.43 -3.01
C LEU A 108 -4.34 1.27 -2.83
N TRP A 109 -3.80 1.36 -1.62
CA TRP A 109 -2.57 2.12 -1.37
C TRP A 109 -1.36 1.46 -2.03
N ASN A 110 -1.26 0.13 -1.98
CA ASN A 110 -0.20 -0.61 -2.65
C ASN A 110 -0.22 -0.43 -4.18
N VAL A 111 -1.41 -0.50 -4.80
CA VAL A 111 -1.60 -0.18 -6.22
C VAL A 111 -1.17 1.26 -6.52
N TYR A 112 -1.54 2.21 -5.67
CA TYR A 112 -1.15 3.61 -5.82
C TYR A 112 0.37 3.84 -5.72
N ILE A 113 1.06 3.13 -4.84
CA ILE A 113 2.51 3.19 -4.70
C ILE A 113 3.22 2.52 -5.88
N ASP A 114 2.91 1.26 -6.17
CA ASP A 114 3.60 0.50 -7.22
C ASP A 114 3.38 1.12 -8.60
N SER A 115 2.19 1.66 -8.86
CA SER A 115 1.94 2.41 -10.11
C SER A 115 2.79 3.67 -10.21
N ARG A 116 3.00 4.43 -9.13
CA ARG A 116 3.88 5.61 -9.12
C ARG A 116 5.35 5.21 -9.30
N LEU A 117 5.80 4.14 -8.66
CA LEU A 117 7.16 3.62 -8.82
C LEU A 117 7.43 3.25 -10.28
N ILE A 118 6.57 2.43 -10.88
CA ILE A 118 6.73 2.00 -12.28
C ILE A 118 6.67 3.19 -13.25
N LYS A 119 5.71 4.12 -13.07
CA LYS A 119 5.61 5.34 -13.90
C LYS A 119 6.85 6.23 -13.78
N SER A 120 7.53 6.21 -12.64
CA SER A 120 8.79 6.93 -12.41
C SER A 120 10.04 6.18 -12.90
N GLY A 121 9.89 4.99 -13.49
CA GLY A 121 10.99 4.15 -13.95
C GLY A 121 11.79 3.50 -12.81
N LYS A 122 11.17 3.33 -11.64
CA LYS A 122 11.79 2.72 -10.45
C LYS A 122 11.23 1.32 -10.21
N PRO A 123 12.01 0.40 -9.61
CA PRO A 123 11.50 -0.91 -9.20
C PRO A 123 10.34 -0.77 -8.22
N SER A 124 9.29 -1.57 -8.41
CA SER A 124 8.14 -1.71 -7.50
C SER A 124 8.29 -2.94 -6.61
N TYR A 125 7.46 -3.04 -5.57
CA TYR A 125 7.40 -4.25 -4.73
C TYR A 125 6.87 -5.43 -5.55
N ASP A 126 5.72 -5.22 -6.19
CA ASP A 126 5.04 -6.19 -7.03
C ASP A 126 4.90 -5.69 -8.46
N THR A 127 4.65 -6.60 -9.39
CA THR A 127 4.41 -6.24 -10.79
C THR A 127 2.98 -5.73 -11.01
N GLN A 128 2.76 -5.05 -12.13
CA GLN A 128 1.42 -4.65 -12.54
C GLN A 128 0.48 -5.86 -12.65
N GLU A 129 0.96 -6.99 -13.18
CA GLU A 129 0.19 -8.22 -13.35
C GLU A 129 -0.16 -8.88 -12.01
N ALA A 130 0.75 -8.84 -11.04
CA ALA A 130 0.50 -9.34 -9.69
C ALA A 130 -0.60 -8.50 -9.00
N ARG A 131 -0.52 -7.17 -9.10
CA ARG A 131 -1.55 -6.25 -8.57
C ARG A 131 -2.88 -6.33 -9.30
N GLU A 132 -2.86 -6.60 -10.61
CA GLU A 132 -4.08 -6.87 -11.38
C GLU A 132 -4.75 -8.15 -10.88
N SER A 133 -3.97 -9.19 -10.58
CA SER A 133 -4.50 -10.47 -10.10
C SER A 133 -5.05 -10.35 -8.68
N GLU A 134 -4.37 -9.59 -7.81
CA GLU A 134 -4.74 -9.38 -6.42
C GLU A 134 -6.14 -8.74 -6.23
N ILE A 135 -6.64 -7.99 -7.22
CA ILE A 135 -7.96 -7.37 -7.15
C ILE A 135 -9.09 -8.39 -6.95
N GLU A 136 -8.89 -9.63 -7.42
CA GLU A 136 -9.86 -10.71 -7.29
C GLU A 136 -10.15 -11.03 -5.84
N GLU A 137 -9.12 -11.09 -5.00
CA GLU A 137 -9.24 -11.35 -3.56
C GLU A 137 -9.91 -10.18 -2.81
N CYS A 138 -9.76 -8.97 -3.33
CA CYS A 138 -10.27 -7.75 -2.69
C CYS A 138 -11.72 -7.46 -3.07
N TYR A 139 -12.13 -7.85 -4.28
CA TYR A 139 -13.46 -7.59 -4.82
C TYR A 139 -14.03 -8.85 -5.50
N PRO A 140 -14.15 -9.98 -4.78
CA PRO A 140 -14.57 -11.26 -5.37
C PRO A 140 -16.01 -11.23 -5.88
N GLU A 141 -16.84 -10.32 -5.39
CA GLU A 141 -18.22 -10.12 -5.83
C GLU A 141 -18.32 -9.54 -7.24
N LEU A 142 -17.32 -8.75 -7.67
CA LEU A 142 -17.32 -8.10 -8.98
C LEU A 142 -16.94 -9.09 -10.08
N SER A 143 -17.46 -8.89 -11.29
CA SER A 143 -17.07 -9.69 -12.46
C SER A 143 -15.60 -9.45 -12.82
N ALA A 144 -14.95 -10.46 -13.39
CA ALA A 144 -13.58 -10.33 -13.88
C ALA A 144 -13.41 -9.15 -14.86
N GLY A 145 -14.41 -8.90 -15.70
CA GLY A 145 -14.42 -7.79 -16.65
C GLY A 145 -14.47 -6.41 -15.97
N LEU A 146 -15.30 -6.26 -14.93
CA LEU A 146 -15.36 -5.01 -14.16
C LEU A 146 -14.08 -4.81 -13.36
N ARG A 147 -13.59 -5.85 -12.65
CA ARG A 147 -12.33 -5.83 -11.91
C ARG A 147 -11.16 -5.34 -12.77
N LYS A 148 -10.97 -5.91 -13.96
CA LYS A 148 -9.89 -5.50 -14.89
C LYS A 148 -9.98 -4.02 -15.28
N LYS A 149 -11.18 -3.50 -15.53
CA LYS A 149 -11.39 -2.10 -15.88
C LYS A 149 -11.13 -1.18 -14.68
N CYS A 150 -11.62 -1.53 -13.49
CA CYS A 150 -11.33 -0.81 -12.26
C CYS A 150 -9.82 -0.76 -11.99
N PHE A 151 -9.13 -1.91 -12.10
CA PHE A 151 -7.67 -1.96 -11.95
C PHE A 151 -6.96 -1.04 -12.95
N THR A 152 -7.31 -1.12 -14.23
CA THR A 152 -6.69 -0.29 -15.28
C THR A 152 -6.86 1.20 -14.97
N PHE A 153 -8.05 1.60 -14.49
CA PHE A 153 -8.30 2.97 -14.07
C PHE A 153 -7.44 3.36 -12.86
N LEU A 154 -7.48 2.57 -11.78
CA LEU A 154 -6.71 2.82 -10.55
C LEU A 154 -5.21 2.90 -10.82
N TRP A 155 -4.68 1.98 -11.63
CA TRP A 155 -3.28 1.96 -12.04
C TRP A 155 -2.90 3.20 -12.85
N GLY A 156 -3.83 3.73 -13.63
CA GLY A 156 -3.67 4.93 -14.44
C GLY A 156 -3.78 6.24 -13.66
N LEU A 157 -4.30 6.22 -12.43
CA LEU A 157 -4.60 7.43 -11.65
C LEU A 157 -3.39 8.33 -11.40
N GLY A 158 -3.69 9.62 -11.24
CA GLY A 158 -2.77 10.64 -10.78
C GLY A 158 -2.62 10.61 -9.25
N LEU A 159 -2.42 11.78 -8.66
CA LEU A 159 -2.28 11.91 -7.20
C LEU A 159 -3.61 11.58 -6.50
N LEU A 160 -3.52 10.73 -5.48
CA LEU A 160 -4.57 10.46 -4.51
C LEU A 160 -4.18 11.06 -3.16
N ASP A 161 -5.17 11.54 -2.42
CA ASP A 161 -5.04 11.79 -0.99
C ASP A 161 -5.54 10.60 -0.17
N PHE A 162 -5.25 10.64 1.13
CA PHE A 162 -5.60 9.57 2.06
C PHE A 162 -7.11 9.38 2.23
N GLU A 163 -7.89 10.47 2.17
CA GLU A 163 -9.34 10.42 2.36
C GLU A 163 -10.00 9.69 1.19
N GLN A 164 -9.50 9.90 -0.03
CA GLN A 164 -9.92 9.15 -1.22
C GLN A 164 -9.59 7.65 -1.12
N ILE A 165 -8.37 7.28 -0.70
CA ILE A 165 -8.00 5.86 -0.51
C ILE A 165 -8.89 5.21 0.55
N SER A 166 -9.11 5.89 1.68
CA SER A 166 -9.99 5.42 2.75
C SER A 166 -11.44 5.27 2.27
N ALA A 167 -12.01 6.28 1.61
CA ALA A 167 -13.38 6.21 1.10
C ALA A 167 -13.56 5.07 0.09
N MET A 168 -12.61 4.91 -0.84
CA MET A 168 -12.63 3.80 -1.81
C MET A 168 -12.51 2.42 -1.17
N SER A 169 -11.89 2.30 0.01
CA SER A 169 -11.80 1.03 0.71
C SER A 169 -13.14 0.52 1.23
N TYR A 170 -14.05 1.45 1.58
CA TYR A 170 -15.43 1.14 1.96
C TYR A 170 -16.34 0.99 0.75
N ASP A 171 -16.17 1.84 -0.26
CA ASP A 171 -16.89 1.80 -1.53
C ASP A 171 -15.98 2.26 -2.67
N LEU A 172 -15.51 1.32 -3.48
CA LEU A 172 -14.62 1.54 -4.62
C LEU A 172 -15.17 2.60 -5.59
N PHE A 173 -16.49 2.79 -5.63
CA PHE A 173 -17.18 3.70 -6.53
C PHE A 173 -17.47 5.07 -5.90
N SER A 174 -17.06 5.30 -4.65
CA SER A 174 -17.36 6.51 -3.89
C SER A 174 -16.67 7.78 -4.40
N THR A 175 -15.47 7.64 -4.96
CA THR A 175 -14.59 8.78 -5.26
C THR A 175 -14.65 9.22 -6.72
N PHE A 176 -14.79 8.26 -7.65
CA PHE A 176 -14.71 8.53 -9.09
C PHE A 176 -16.01 8.14 -9.79
N GLU A 177 -16.65 9.13 -10.42
CA GLU A 177 -17.91 8.90 -11.12
C GLU A 177 -17.75 7.93 -12.28
N GLU A 178 -16.58 7.89 -12.93
CA GLU A 178 -16.28 6.97 -14.02
C GLU A 178 -16.37 5.51 -13.59
N LEU A 179 -15.86 5.17 -12.40
CA LEU A 179 -15.96 3.82 -11.86
C LEU A 179 -17.40 3.48 -11.48
N ARG A 180 -18.12 4.44 -10.88
CA ARG A 180 -19.53 4.29 -10.52
C ARG A 180 -20.40 4.04 -11.75
N PHE A 181 -20.31 4.88 -12.77
CA PHE A 181 -21.05 4.72 -14.03
C PHE A 181 -20.70 3.42 -14.73
N LEU A 182 -19.43 3.00 -14.68
CA LEU A 182 -19.03 1.72 -15.23
C LEU A 182 -19.74 0.55 -14.52
N ALA A 183 -19.76 0.52 -13.19
CA ALA A 183 -20.46 -0.52 -12.43
C ALA A 183 -21.97 -0.51 -12.70
N GLU A 184 -22.59 0.67 -12.68
CA GLU A 184 -24.02 0.86 -12.97
C GLU A 184 -24.39 0.36 -14.38
N SER A 185 -23.56 0.64 -15.38
CA SER A 185 -23.80 0.19 -16.76
C SER A 185 -23.77 -1.33 -16.94
N LEU A 186 -23.08 -2.04 -16.03
CA LEU A 186 -23.01 -3.49 -15.99
C LEU A 186 -24.03 -4.11 -15.02
N GLY A 187 -24.80 -3.29 -14.31
CA GLY A 187 -25.74 -3.74 -13.27
C GLY A 187 -25.02 -4.34 -12.05
N GLU A 188 -23.75 -4.05 -11.86
CA GLU A 188 -22.93 -4.58 -10.77
C GLU A 188 -22.86 -3.61 -9.59
N LYS A 189 -22.74 -4.15 -8.38
CA LYS A 189 -22.61 -3.38 -7.14
C LYS A 189 -21.59 -4.03 -6.23
N GLN A 190 -20.89 -3.20 -5.47
CA GLN A 190 -19.97 -3.68 -4.43
C GLN A 190 -20.76 -4.21 -3.23
N MET A 191 -20.24 -5.26 -2.60
CA MET A 191 -20.71 -5.74 -1.30
C MET A 191 -19.81 -5.22 -0.18
N THR A 192 -20.40 -5.11 1.02
CA THR A 192 -19.64 -4.83 2.25
C THR A 192 -19.36 -6.15 2.94
N PHE A 193 -18.11 -6.33 3.39
CA PHE A 193 -17.67 -7.48 4.16
C PHE A 193 -17.18 -6.98 5.51
N GLU A 194 -17.93 -7.30 6.57
CA GLU A 194 -17.65 -6.86 7.94
C GLU A 194 -16.41 -7.58 8.50
N THR A 195 -16.08 -8.76 7.96
CA THR A 195 -14.91 -9.54 8.39
C THR A 195 -14.07 -10.04 7.21
N MET A 196 -12.79 -10.32 7.48
CA MET A 196 -11.91 -11.01 6.53
C MET A 196 -12.37 -12.42 6.19
N GLU A 197 -13.08 -13.08 7.10
CA GLU A 197 -13.64 -14.42 6.86
C GLU A 197 -14.77 -14.37 5.83
N GLU A 198 -15.68 -13.41 5.95
CA GLU A 198 -16.73 -13.18 4.96
C GLU A 198 -16.16 -12.87 3.57
N LEU A 199 -15.12 -12.03 3.49
CA LEU A 199 -14.44 -11.74 2.22
C LEU A 199 -13.80 -12.99 1.61
N LYS A 200 -13.06 -13.76 2.41
CA LYS A 200 -12.32 -14.95 1.93
C LYS A 200 -13.23 -16.11 1.52
N ASN A 201 -14.36 -16.26 2.19
CA ASN A 201 -15.30 -17.35 1.97
C ASN A 201 -16.42 -16.97 0.98
N TYR A 202 -16.32 -15.81 0.32
CA TYR A 202 -17.32 -15.41 -0.67
C TYR A 202 -17.27 -16.36 -1.89
N GLU A 203 -18.35 -17.12 -2.08
CA GLU A 203 -18.61 -17.93 -3.27
C GLU A 203 -19.64 -17.22 -4.14
N LYS A 204 -19.31 -17.02 -5.42
CA LYS A 204 -20.12 -16.27 -6.39
C LYS A 204 -21.24 -17.10 -7.00
#